data_AF-A0A0C4YP42-F1
#
_entry.id   AF-A0A0C4YP42-F1
#
_cell.length_a   1.000
_cell.length_b   1.000
_cell.length_c   1.000
_cell.angle_alpha   90.00
_cell.angle_beta   90.00
_cell.angle_gamma   90.00
#
_symmetry.space_group_name_H-M   'P 1'
#
loop_
_entity.id
_entity.type
_entity.pdbx_description
1 polymer ?
#
loop_
_entity_poly.entity_id
_entity_poly.type
_entity_poly.pdbx_seq_one_letter_code
_entity_poly.pdbx_strand_id
1 'polypeptide(L)'
;MQLDFTRASATTGTERARRLPQASPTPRRRKKAEAPHWERGYRSHFYRNERGEKLGEVRLSDRGDMPVVYHWAAGNYSGAEGSLAHARMRVEETIGFGMRQLALF
;
A
#
# COMPACT_ATOMS: atom_id res chain seq x y z
N MET A 1 5.94 21.89 -56.41
CA MET A 1 6.73 20.86 -57.10
C MET A 1 7.62 20.17 -56.08
N GLN A 2 7.66 18.85 -56.25
CA GLN A 2 8.31 17.81 -55.47
C GLN A 2 9.83 17.97 -55.38
N LEU A 3 10.43 17.64 -54.23
CA LEU A 3 11.85 17.30 -54.14
C LEU A 3 12.05 16.16 -53.13
N ASP A 4 11.96 14.94 -53.64
CA ASP A 4 12.54 13.74 -53.05
C ASP A 4 14.07 13.82 -53.12
N PHE A 5 14.75 13.57 -52.01
CA PHE A 5 16.18 13.25 -52.00
C PHE A 5 16.39 11.93 -51.25
N THR A 6 16.23 10.85 -52.01
CA THR A 6 16.78 9.54 -51.70
C THR A 6 18.31 9.63 -51.73
N ARG A 7 18.99 9.29 -50.63
CA ARG A 7 20.39 8.83 -50.68
C ARG A 7 20.66 7.72 -49.67
N ALA A 8 21.34 6.71 -50.20
CA ALA A 8 21.57 5.39 -49.65
C ALA A 8 22.59 5.32 -48.50
N SER A 9 22.35 4.32 -47.64
CA SER A 9 23.24 3.29 -47.10
C SER A 9 24.72 3.57 -46.84
N ALA A 10 25.12 3.24 -45.60
CA ALA A 10 26.18 2.30 -45.21
C ALA A 10 27.16 2.89 -44.19
N THR A 11 27.26 2.26 -43.01
CA THR A 11 28.52 1.72 -42.46
C THR A 11 28.24 0.99 -41.14
N THR A 12 28.61 -0.28 -41.11
CA THR A 12 28.81 -1.11 -39.92
C THR A 12 29.96 -0.56 -39.08
N GLY A 13 29.73 -0.37 -37.78
CA GLY A 13 30.74 -0.01 -36.79
C GLY A 13 30.49 -0.77 -35.49
N THR A 14 31.13 -1.93 -35.37
CA THR A 14 31.16 -2.72 -34.15
C THR A 14 32.17 -2.09 -33.20
N GLU A 15 31.75 -1.51 -32.07
CA GLU A 15 32.68 -1.31 -30.96
C GLU A 15 32.04 -1.56 -29.60
N ARG A 16 32.58 -2.58 -28.93
CA ARG A 16 32.22 -3.03 -27.61
C ARG A 16 32.74 -2.06 -26.55
N ALA A 17 31.91 -1.14 -26.10
CA ALA A 17 32.14 -0.44 -24.84
C ALA A 17 31.39 -1.16 -23.71
N ARG A 18 32.12 -2.04 -22.98
CA ARG A 18 31.73 -2.51 -21.65
C ARG A 18 31.66 -1.31 -20.70
N ARG A 19 30.53 -1.12 -19.99
CA ARG A 19 30.48 -0.57 -18.62
C ARG A 19 29.08 -0.73 -18.01
N LEU A 20 29.02 -1.64 -17.02
CA LEU A 20 28.18 -1.69 -15.81
C LEU A 20 26.65 -1.53 -15.93
N PRO A 21 25.83 -2.52 -15.53
CA PRO A 21 24.41 -2.29 -15.31
C PRO A 21 24.25 -1.43 -14.05
N GLN A 22 23.90 -0.16 -14.23
CA GLN A 22 23.37 0.69 -13.17
C GLN A 22 21.98 0.13 -12.84
N ALA A 23 21.91 -0.74 -11.83
CA ALA A 23 20.66 -1.27 -11.33
C ALA A 23 19.88 -0.15 -10.66
N SER A 24 19.02 0.51 -11.42
CA SER A 24 17.94 1.34 -10.88
C SER A 24 17.12 0.47 -9.92
N PRO A 25 16.93 0.85 -8.65
CA PRO A 25 16.03 0.12 -7.78
C PRO A 25 14.62 0.28 -8.35
N THR A 26 14.15 -0.74 -9.06
CA THR A 26 12.76 -0.82 -9.49
C THR A 26 11.92 -0.75 -8.21
N PRO A 27 10.95 0.19 -8.10
CA PRO A 27 10.07 0.22 -6.95
C PRO A 27 9.35 -1.11 -6.94
N ARG A 28 9.65 -1.96 -5.95
CA ARG A 28 8.95 -3.21 -5.67
C ARG A 28 7.47 -2.86 -5.66
N ARG A 29 6.78 -3.21 -6.76
CA ARG A 29 5.35 -3.02 -6.93
C ARG A 29 4.70 -3.79 -5.80
N ARG A 30 4.39 -3.10 -4.70
CA ARG A 30 3.63 -3.65 -3.58
C ARG A 30 2.38 -4.22 -4.24
N LYS A 31 2.26 -5.56 -4.22
CA LYS A 31 1.03 -6.24 -4.65
C LYS A 31 -0.10 -5.45 -3.99
N LYS A 32 -1.05 -4.95 -4.79
CA LYS A 32 -2.24 -4.29 -4.26
C LYS A 32 -2.81 -5.28 -3.24
N ALA A 33 -2.60 -5.00 -1.96
CA ALA A 33 -3.13 -5.84 -0.90
C ALA A 33 -4.62 -5.83 -1.15
N GLU A 34 -5.15 -6.98 -1.55
CA GLU A 34 -6.56 -7.17 -1.80
C GLU A 34 -7.28 -6.57 -0.60
N ALA A 35 -8.16 -5.60 -0.86
CA ALA A 35 -8.81 -4.87 0.20
C ALA A 35 -9.49 -5.93 1.09
N PRO A 36 -9.19 -5.98 2.40
CA PRO A 36 -9.76 -6.99 3.28
C PRO A 36 -11.28 -7.03 3.05
N HIS A 37 -11.80 -8.17 2.63
CA HIS A 37 -13.22 -8.33 2.38
C HIS A 37 -13.94 -8.34 3.73
N TRP A 38 -14.78 -7.32 3.97
CA TRP A 38 -15.60 -7.22 5.17
C TRP A 38 -16.95 -7.89 4.90
N GLU A 39 -17.09 -9.14 5.29
CA GLU A 39 -18.38 -9.83 5.18
C GLU A 39 -19.37 -9.33 6.24
N ARG A 40 -20.67 -9.40 5.95
CA ARG A 40 -21.76 -8.93 6.85
C ARG A 40 -21.85 -9.70 8.18
N GLY A 41 -21.09 -10.77 8.37
CA GLY A 41 -20.92 -11.49 9.64
C GLY A 41 -19.62 -11.17 10.38
N TYR A 42 -18.73 -10.38 9.77
CA TYR A 42 -17.39 -10.09 10.29
C TYR A 42 -17.45 -8.85 11.21
N ARG A 43 -17.70 -9.08 12.49
CA ARG A 43 -17.85 -8.00 13.50
C ARG A 43 -16.54 -7.36 13.91
N SER A 44 -15.41 -8.01 13.68
CA SER A 44 -14.08 -7.48 14.02
C SER A 44 -13.02 -7.97 13.06
N HIS A 45 -12.07 -7.11 12.72
CA HIS A 45 -10.92 -7.43 11.88
C HIS A 45 -9.63 -7.02 12.56
N PHE A 46 -8.58 -7.83 12.40
CA PHE A 46 -7.27 -7.60 12.98
C PHE A 46 -6.26 -7.33 11.88
N TYR A 47 -5.55 -6.21 12.01
CA TYR A 47 -4.36 -5.90 11.23
C TYR A 47 -3.17 -6.56 11.90
N ARG A 48 -2.41 -7.34 11.14
CA ARG A 48 -1.20 -8.03 11.62
C ARG A 48 -0.01 -7.75 10.71
N ASN A 49 1.21 -7.81 11.26
CA ASN A 49 2.43 -7.74 10.46
C ASN A 49 2.81 -9.11 9.87
N GLU A 50 3.89 -9.15 9.10
CA GLU A 50 4.44 -10.39 8.51
C GLU A 50 4.85 -11.43 9.56
N ARG A 51 5.13 -10.99 10.80
CA ARG A 51 5.45 -11.85 11.95
C ARG A 51 4.19 -12.36 12.68
N GLY A 52 3.00 -11.92 12.26
CA GLY A 52 1.72 -12.26 12.89
C GLY A 52 1.36 -11.42 14.12
N GLU A 53 2.14 -10.41 14.47
CA GLU A 53 1.88 -9.52 15.61
C GLU A 53 0.72 -8.57 15.29
N LYS A 54 -0.19 -8.36 16.26
CA LYS A 54 -1.36 -7.48 16.12
C LYS A 54 -0.90 -6.02 16.10
N LEU A 55 -1.18 -5.34 14.99
CA LEU A 55 -0.89 -3.93 14.77
C LEU A 55 -2.10 -3.05 15.09
N GLY A 56 -3.30 -3.57 14.85
CA GLY A 56 -4.54 -2.86 15.12
C GLY A 56 -5.76 -3.73 14.89
N GLU A 57 -6.92 -3.16 15.17
CA GLU A 57 -8.20 -3.80 14.95
C GLU A 57 -9.28 -2.76 14.64
N VAL A 58 -10.31 -3.22 13.94
CA VAL A 58 -11.58 -2.50 13.81
C VAL A 58 -12.68 -3.46 14.22
N ARG A 59 -13.61 -3.01 15.05
CA ARG A 59 -14.76 -3.77 15.54
C ARG A 59 -16.04 -2.94 15.41
N LEU A 60 -17.09 -3.55 14.89
CA LEU A 60 -18.43 -2.99 14.90
C LEU A 60 -19.01 -3.07 16.32
N SER A 61 -19.72 -2.02 16.73
CA SER A 61 -20.49 -1.99 17.98
C SER A 61 -21.42 -3.20 18.10
N ASP A 62 -21.74 -3.58 19.33
CA ASP A 62 -22.49 -4.80 19.54
C ASP A 62 -23.96 -4.66 19.10
N ARG A 63 -24.57 -5.80 18.77
CA ARG A 63 -25.95 -5.85 18.29
C ARG A 63 -26.88 -5.35 19.40
N GLY A 64 -27.41 -4.13 19.23
CA GLY A 64 -28.25 -3.46 20.22
C GLY A 64 -27.74 -2.08 20.61
N ASP A 65 -26.47 -1.75 20.33
CA ASP A 65 -25.94 -0.40 20.53
C ASP A 65 -26.41 0.55 19.42
N MET A 66 -26.93 1.70 19.84
CA MET A 66 -27.30 2.82 18.98
C MET A 66 -26.63 4.11 19.52
N PRO A 67 -25.92 4.87 18.66
CA PRO A 67 -25.72 4.64 17.23
C PRO A 67 -24.76 3.47 16.94
N VAL A 68 -24.99 2.78 15.82
CA VAL A 68 -24.07 1.76 15.33
C VAL A 68 -22.77 2.44 14.90
N VAL A 69 -21.66 2.13 15.57
CA VAL A 69 -20.35 2.73 15.32
C VAL A 69 -19.27 1.68 15.13
N TYR A 70 -18.20 2.05 14.43
CA TYR A 70 -17.02 1.22 14.24
C TYR A 70 -15.93 1.69 15.19
N HIS A 71 -15.65 0.89 16.21
CA HIS A 71 -14.53 1.08 17.09
C HIS A 71 -13.24 0.65 16.39
N TRP A 72 -12.17 1.38 16.63
CA TRP A 72 -10.86 1.04 16.10
C TRP A 72 -9.79 1.23 17.16
N ALA A 73 -8.73 0.43 17.09
CA ALA A 73 -7.57 0.55 17.95
C ALA A 73 -6.30 0.16 17.21
N ALA A 74 -5.21 0.88 17.44
CA ALA A 74 -3.89 0.61 16.88
C ALA A 74 -2.80 1.15 17.81
N GLY A 75 -1.90 0.27 18.27
CA GLY A 75 -0.92 0.63 19.30
C GLY A 75 -1.59 1.23 20.54
N ASN A 76 -1.24 2.48 20.88
CA ASN A 76 -1.79 3.23 22.03
C ASN A 76 -2.98 4.12 21.67
N TYR A 77 -3.43 4.12 20.40
CA TYR A 77 -4.52 4.95 19.93
C TYR A 77 -5.77 4.11 19.74
N SER A 78 -6.92 4.68 20.08
CA SER A 78 -8.22 4.09 19.85
C SER A 78 -9.28 5.16 19.63
N GLY A 79 -10.39 4.78 19.03
CA GLY A 79 -11.50 5.68 18.76
C GLY A 79 -12.72 4.95 18.21
N ALA A 80 -13.72 5.74 17.84
CA ALA A 80 -14.93 5.25 17.18
C ALA A 80 -15.27 6.16 16.00
N GLU A 81 -15.74 5.57 14.90
CA GLU A 81 -16.12 6.27 13.68
C GLU A 81 -17.47 5.75 13.19
N GLY A 82 -18.30 6.64 12.62
CA GLY A 82 -19.61 6.25 12.08
C GLY A 82 -19.55 5.45 10.77
N SER A 83 -18.35 5.27 10.20
CA SER A 83 -18.13 4.53 8.97
C SER A 83 -16.92 3.63 9.08
N LEU A 84 -17.07 2.40 8.57
CA LEU A 84 -16.00 1.41 8.48
C LEU A 84 -14.79 1.96 7.72
N ALA A 85 -15.01 2.69 6.63
CA ALA A 85 -13.93 3.23 5.82
C ALA A 85 -13.07 4.21 6.63
N HIS A 86 -13.71 5.05 7.46
CA HIS A 86 -12.99 5.96 8.36
C HIS A 86 -12.26 5.21 9.46
N ALA A 87 -12.92 4.26 10.15
CA ALA A 87 -12.27 3.46 11.18
C ALA A 87 -11.02 2.71 10.64
N ARG A 88 -11.14 2.13 9.45
CA ARG A 88 -10.04 1.48 8.74
C ARG A 88 -8.91 2.46 8.42
N MET A 89 -9.23 3.63 7.86
CA MET A 89 -8.25 4.66 7.53
C MET A 89 -7.45 5.08 8.78
N ARG A 90 -8.12 5.27 9.92
CA ARG A 90 -7.46 5.62 11.19
C ARG A 90 -6.46 4.56 11.65
N VAL A 91 -6.82 3.28 11.56
CA VAL A 91 -5.93 2.17 11.90
C VAL A 91 -4.73 2.16 10.97
N GLU A 92 -4.95 2.25 9.66
CA GLU A 92 -3.88 2.25 8.66
C GLU A 92 -2.94 3.46 8.81
N GLU A 93 -3.47 4.65 9.09
CA GLU A 93 -2.69 5.86 9.39
C GLU A 93 -1.83 5.67 10.64
N THR A 94 -2.42 5.15 11.72
CA THR A 94 -1.73 4.94 13.00
C THR A 94 -0.63 3.88 12.88
N ILE A 95 -0.92 2.77 12.20
CA ILE A 95 0.05 1.72 11.91
C ILE A 95 1.17 2.26 11.01
N GLY A 96 0.81 2.99 9.95
CA GLY A 96 1.75 3.60 9.02
C GLY A 96 2.65 4.63 9.71
N PHE A 97 2.11 5.40 10.65
CA PHE A 97 2.88 6.32 11.50
C PHE A 97 3.85 5.56 12.39
N GLY A 98 3.40 4.53 13.10
CA GLY A 98 4.25 3.69 13.95
C GLY A 98 5.38 2.98 13.18
N MET A 99 5.10 2.50 11.96
CA MET A 99 6.12 1.89 11.10
C MET A 99 7.15 2.90 10.55
N ARG A 100 6.73 4.14 10.26
CA ARG A 100 7.64 5.20 9.81
C ARG A 100 8.57 5.67 10.94
N GLN A 101 8.11 5.63 12.19
CA GLN A 101 8.93 5.98 13.35
C GLN A 101 10.05 4.95 13.61
N LEU A 102 9.83 3.68 13.27
CA LEU A 102 10.82 2.60 13.43
C LEU A 102 11.86 2.54 12.30
N ALA A 103 11.67 3.26 11.19
CA ALA A 103 12.54 3.21 10.01
C ALA A 103 13.65 4.27 10.01
N LEU A 104 13.96 4.88 11.16
CA LEU A 104 14.87 6.03 11.28
C LEU A 104 16.33 5.67 11.64
N PHE A 105 16.76 4.42 11.49
CA PHE A 105 18.16 4.02 11.71
C PHE A 105 18.66 3.11 10.60
#